data_AF-A0A3N8BEX6-F1
#
_entry.id   AF-A0A3N8BEX6-F1
#
_cell.length_a   1.000
_cell.length_b   1.000
_cell.length_c   1.000
_cell.angle_alpha   90.00
_cell.angle_beta   90.00
_cell.angle_gamma   90.00
#
_symmetry.space_group_name_H-M   'P 1'
#
loop_
_entity.id
_entity.type
_entity.pdbx_description
1 polymer ?
#
loop_
_entity_poly.entity_id
_entity_poly.type
_entity_poly.pdbx_seq_one_letter_code
_entity_poly.pdbx_strand_id
1 'polypeptide(L)'
;MPPFLEGVVSEEVYARWLLRKARAHVVRDRKRGMLATGAQYRDAIHAAVVASGGLDAYTGKSLDWHLISTYVNADSQEGGHHYKAGFALLPTVDHVEASANEASFKICAWRTNDAKNDLSVEDFLSLCALVLSHAGYRVESPEATGTLKVRCS
;
A
#
# COMPACT_ATOMS: atom_id res chain seq x y z
N MET A 1 17.71 2.26 -6.57
CA MET A 1 16.27 2.00 -6.83
C MET A 1 16.05 0.47 -6.77
N PRO A 2 14.86 -0.06 -6.43
CA PRO A 2 14.61 -1.51 -6.49
C PRO A 2 14.71 -2.05 -7.94
N PRO A 3 15.26 -3.25 -8.16
CA PRO A 3 15.47 -3.79 -9.51
C PRO A 3 14.20 -3.93 -10.36
N PHE A 4 13.06 -4.25 -9.73
CA PHE A 4 11.78 -4.40 -10.45
C PHE A 4 11.23 -3.08 -11.01
N LEU A 5 11.84 -1.94 -10.68
CA LEU A 5 11.49 -0.61 -11.21
C LEU A 5 12.41 -0.15 -12.35
N GLU A 6 13.49 -0.89 -12.62
CA GLU A 6 14.38 -0.59 -13.74
C GLU A 6 13.62 -0.70 -15.06
N GLY A 7 13.72 0.34 -15.90
CA GLY A 7 12.97 0.44 -17.15
C GLY A 7 11.49 0.81 -17.00
N VAL A 8 10.95 0.87 -15.77
CA VAL A 8 9.56 1.29 -15.48
C VAL A 8 9.50 2.77 -15.11
N VAL A 9 10.39 3.21 -14.22
CA VAL A 9 10.52 4.63 -13.81
C VAL A 9 11.99 5.02 -13.70
N SER A 10 12.29 6.31 -13.86
CA SER A 10 13.65 6.81 -13.63
C SER A 10 13.98 6.89 -12.14
N GLU A 11 15.28 6.83 -11.82
CA GLU A 11 15.74 6.99 -10.44
C GLU A 11 15.32 8.33 -9.83
N GLU A 12 15.32 9.42 -10.62
CA GLU A 12 14.90 10.74 -10.12
C GLU A 12 13.40 10.78 -9.81
N VAL A 13 12.57 10.12 -10.63
CA VAL A 13 11.12 10.03 -10.39
C VAL A 13 10.85 9.23 -9.11
N TYR A 14 11.55 8.09 -8.94
CA TYR A 14 11.45 7.28 -7.74
C TYR A 14 11.91 8.05 -6.48
N ALA A 15 13.08 8.68 -6.54
CA ALA A 15 13.63 9.46 -5.43
C ALA A 15 12.70 10.62 -5.03
N ARG A 16 12.10 11.31 -6.02
CA ARG A 16 11.12 12.39 -5.77
C ARG A 16 9.85 11.86 -5.13
N TRP A 17 9.33 10.71 -5.57
CA TRP A 17 8.17 10.07 -4.95
C TRP A 17 8.48 9.69 -3.50
N LEU A 18 9.61 9.03 -3.25
CA LEU A 18 10.04 8.58 -1.92
C LEU A 18 10.19 9.76 -0.95
N LEU A 19 10.83 10.84 -1.39
CA LEU A 19 11.00 12.06 -0.59
C LEU A 19 9.65 12.67 -0.19
N ARG A 20 8.70 12.77 -1.13
CA ARG A 20 7.37 13.34 -0.85
C ARG A 20 6.56 12.46 0.10
N LYS A 21 6.58 11.13 -0.08
CA LYS A 21 5.89 10.20 0.82
C LYS A 21 6.47 10.29 2.23
N ALA A 22 7.79 10.20 2.38
CA ALA A 22 8.45 10.35 3.68
C ALA A 22 8.10 11.69 4.36
N ARG A 23 8.13 12.81 3.62
CA ARG A 23 7.76 14.13 4.16
C ARG A 23 6.31 14.17 4.67
N ALA A 24 5.37 13.58 3.94
CA ALA A 24 3.97 13.54 4.35
C ALA A 24 3.78 12.79 5.67
N HIS A 25 4.43 11.64 5.83
CA HIS A 25 4.40 10.86 7.09
C HIS A 25 5.07 11.61 8.24
N VAL A 26 6.27 12.19 8.04
CA VAL A 26 6.94 13.02 9.05
C VAL A 26 6.02 14.14 9.57
N VAL A 27 5.34 14.85 8.67
CA VAL A 27 4.44 15.94 9.05
C VAL A 27 3.23 15.41 9.83
N ARG A 28 2.64 14.29 9.40
CA ARG A 28 1.49 13.65 10.08
C ARG A 28 1.88 13.17 11.47
N ASP A 29 3.00 12.49 11.60
CA ASP A 29 3.39 11.79 12.84
C ASP A 29 4.12 12.68 13.84
N ARG A 30 4.72 13.79 13.40
CA ARG A 30 5.18 14.83 14.33
C ARG A 30 4.05 15.37 15.20
N LYS A 31 2.84 15.50 14.65
CA LYS A 31 1.65 15.91 15.44
C LYS A 31 1.26 14.88 16.50
N ARG A 32 1.73 13.64 16.36
CA ARG A 32 1.52 12.52 17.29
C ARG A 32 2.70 12.32 18.24
N GLY A 33 3.68 13.22 18.25
CA GLY A 33 4.86 13.16 19.14
C GLY A 33 6.03 12.33 18.61
N MET A 34 6.00 11.86 17.36
CA MET A 34 7.07 11.04 16.80
C MET A 34 8.31 11.89 16.45
N LEU A 35 9.49 11.38 16.79
CA LEU A 35 10.78 12.07 16.62
C LEU A 35 11.62 11.55 15.44
N ALA A 36 11.16 10.53 14.72
CA ALA A 36 11.89 9.96 13.60
C ALA A 36 12.15 10.99 12.48
N THR A 37 13.35 10.94 11.92
CA THR A 37 13.82 11.86 10.89
C THR A 37 13.27 11.49 9.51
N GLY A 38 13.25 12.46 8.59
CA GLY A 38 12.87 12.18 7.20
C GLY A 38 13.77 11.16 6.51
N ALA A 39 15.03 10.99 6.93
CA ALA A 39 15.90 9.93 6.41
C ALA A 39 15.39 8.54 6.84
N GLN A 40 15.08 8.35 8.13
CA GLN A 40 14.54 7.09 8.64
C GLN A 40 13.23 6.69 7.95
N TYR A 41 12.32 7.64 7.70
CA TYR A 41 11.11 7.34 6.93
C TYR A 41 11.42 6.95 5.48
N ARG A 42 12.39 7.58 4.80
CA ARG A 42 12.76 7.18 3.44
C ARG A 42 13.35 5.77 3.42
N ASP A 43 14.19 5.43 4.39
CA ASP A 43 14.80 4.11 4.48
C ASP A 43 13.75 3.04 4.75
N ALA A 44 12.85 3.29 5.71
CA ALA A 44 11.75 2.36 6.04
C ALA A 44 10.76 2.19 4.88
N ILE A 45 10.38 3.29 4.21
CA ILE A 45 9.51 3.20 3.02
C ILE A 45 10.24 2.48 1.88
N HIS A 46 11.53 2.75 1.65
CA HIS A 46 12.31 2.06 0.63
C HIS A 46 12.38 0.55 0.89
N ALA A 47 12.62 0.14 2.14
CA ALA A 47 12.60 -1.26 2.53
C ALA A 47 11.22 -1.91 2.27
N ALA A 48 10.13 -1.22 2.63
CA ALA A 48 8.77 -1.68 2.32
C ALA A 48 8.52 -1.81 0.80
N VAL A 49 9.09 -0.91 -0.02
CA VAL A 49 9.04 -1.04 -1.49
C VAL A 49 9.78 -2.29 -1.96
N VAL A 50 11.00 -2.53 -1.45
CA VAL A 50 11.77 -3.74 -1.81
C VAL A 50 11.00 -4.99 -1.42
N ALA A 51 10.48 -5.05 -0.19
CA ALA A 51 9.70 -6.17 0.32
C ALA A 51 8.40 -6.41 -0.47
N SER A 52 7.80 -5.37 -1.06
CA SER A 52 6.57 -5.50 -1.85
C SER A 52 6.76 -6.25 -3.17
N GLY A 53 7.97 -6.28 -3.73
CA GLY A 53 8.21 -6.83 -5.08
C GLY A 53 7.36 -6.18 -6.18
N GLY A 54 6.86 -4.96 -5.96
CA GLY A 54 5.97 -4.26 -6.88
C GLY A 54 4.50 -4.68 -6.80
N LEU A 55 4.12 -5.47 -5.79
CA LEU A 55 2.76 -5.95 -5.58
C LEU A 55 2.05 -5.19 -4.46
N ASP A 56 0.72 -5.14 -4.55
CA ASP A 56 -0.16 -4.66 -3.49
C ASP A 56 -0.13 -5.66 -2.31
N ALA A 57 0.25 -5.17 -1.13
CA ALA A 57 0.42 -6.01 0.06
C ALA A 57 -0.85 -6.75 0.53
N TYR A 58 -2.04 -6.29 0.15
CA TYR A 58 -3.31 -6.85 0.63
C TYR A 58 -4.02 -7.69 -0.42
N THR A 59 -3.84 -7.37 -1.70
CA THR A 59 -4.55 -8.03 -2.82
C THR A 59 -3.63 -8.88 -3.69
N GLY A 60 -2.31 -8.74 -3.55
CA GLY A 60 -1.31 -9.41 -4.38
C GLY A 60 -1.24 -8.92 -5.83
N LYS A 61 -2.04 -7.91 -6.21
CA LYS A 61 -2.06 -7.38 -7.58
C LYS A 61 -0.81 -6.55 -7.87
N SER A 62 -0.32 -6.61 -9.12
CA SER A 62 0.74 -5.72 -9.58
C SER A 62 0.31 -4.26 -9.50
N LEU A 63 1.20 -3.42 -8.97
CA LEU A 63 0.99 -1.97 -8.90
C LEU A 63 1.49 -1.31 -10.19
N ASP A 64 0.85 -0.20 -10.56
CA ASP A 64 1.27 0.57 -11.74
C ASP A 64 2.21 1.71 -11.33
N TRP A 65 3.50 1.40 -11.35
CA TRP A 65 4.55 2.34 -10.96
C TRP A 65 4.72 3.52 -11.92
N HIS A 66 4.20 3.47 -13.15
CA HIS A 66 4.22 4.64 -14.04
C HIS A 66 3.36 5.79 -13.52
N LEU A 67 2.43 5.51 -12.61
CA LEU A 67 1.54 6.51 -12.02
C LEU A 67 2.20 7.34 -10.91
N ILE A 68 3.39 6.95 -10.43
CA ILE A 68 4.05 7.73 -9.37
C ILE A 68 4.44 9.10 -9.92
N SER A 69 4.22 10.14 -9.11
CA SER A 69 4.50 11.53 -9.49
C SER A 69 3.63 12.12 -10.61
N THR A 70 2.61 11.42 -11.11
CA THR A 70 1.77 11.91 -12.22
C THR A 70 0.41 12.46 -11.77
N TYR A 71 0.01 12.22 -10.52
CA TYR A 71 -1.25 12.74 -9.98
C TYR A 71 -1.23 14.28 -9.87
N VAL A 72 -2.23 14.94 -10.47
CA VAL A 72 -2.41 16.39 -10.48
C VAL A 72 -3.67 16.76 -9.70
N ASN A 73 -3.50 17.60 -8.68
CA ASN A 73 -4.61 18.00 -7.80
C ASN A 73 -5.68 18.83 -8.51
N ALA A 74 -5.29 19.68 -9.47
CA ALA A 74 -6.22 20.51 -10.23
C ALA A 74 -7.17 19.64 -11.07
N ASP A 75 -6.63 18.71 -11.85
CA ASP A 75 -7.39 17.76 -12.65
C ASP A 75 -8.30 16.87 -11.80
N SER A 76 -7.87 16.53 -10.58
CA SER A 76 -8.73 15.79 -9.64
C SER A 76 -9.93 16.60 -9.15
N GLN A 77 -9.84 17.93 -9.05
CA GLN A 77 -10.97 18.77 -8.64
C GLN A 77 -12.01 18.87 -9.76
N GLU A 78 -11.54 18.89 -11.01
CA GLU A 78 -12.41 18.97 -12.20
C GLU A 78 -13.00 17.61 -12.59
N GLY A 79 -12.19 16.55 -12.63
CA GLY A 79 -12.59 15.21 -13.10
C GLY A 79 -13.14 14.27 -12.02
N GLY A 80 -13.12 14.68 -10.75
CA GLY A 80 -13.78 13.99 -9.64
C GLY A 80 -13.48 12.48 -9.55
N HIS A 81 -14.52 11.66 -9.44
CA HIS A 81 -14.40 10.20 -9.30
C HIS A 81 -13.77 9.52 -10.52
N HIS A 82 -14.05 10.00 -11.74
CA HIS A 82 -13.52 9.42 -12.97
C HIS A 82 -12.00 9.60 -13.07
N TYR A 83 -11.49 10.78 -12.70
CA TYR A 83 -10.06 11.03 -12.64
C TYR A 83 -9.36 10.07 -11.66
N LYS A 84 -9.89 9.95 -10.44
CA LYS A 84 -9.33 9.10 -9.38
C LYS A 84 -9.34 7.61 -9.75
N ALA A 85 -10.32 7.15 -10.54
CA ALA A 85 -10.39 5.76 -10.99
C ALA A 85 -9.18 5.36 -11.84
N GLY A 86 -8.61 6.28 -12.63
CA GLY A 86 -7.38 6.05 -13.40
C GLY A 86 -6.13 5.81 -12.53
N PHE A 87 -6.21 6.16 -11.24
CA PHE A 87 -5.13 5.97 -10.27
C PHE A 87 -5.37 4.78 -9.33
N ALA A 88 -6.30 3.89 -9.66
CA ALA A 88 -6.68 2.78 -8.77
C ALA A 88 -5.47 1.93 -8.33
N LEU A 89 -4.52 1.67 -9.24
CA LEU A 89 -3.31 0.89 -9.01
C LEU A 89 -2.06 1.73 -8.68
N LEU A 90 -2.20 3.04 -8.45
CA LEU A 90 -1.09 3.92 -8.07
C LEU A 90 -0.43 3.43 -6.77
N PRO A 91 0.88 3.10 -6.76
CA PRO A 91 1.60 2.77 -5.55
C PRO A 91 1.50 3.87 -4.49
N THR A 92 1.06 3.47 -3.30
CA THR A 92 1.03 4.31 -2.11
C THR A 92 1.58 3.55 -0.89
N VAL A 93 1.75 4.29 0.20
CA VAL A 93 2.27 3.79 1.47
C VAL A 93 1.11 3.75 2.47
N ASP A 94 0.75 2.56 2.94
CA ASP A 94 -0.08 2.39 4.14
C ASP A 94 0.81 2.38 5.37
N HIS A 95 0.33 3.00 6.45
CA HIS A 95 1.03 3.12 7.72
C HIS A 95 0.28 2.30 8.77
N VAL A 96 0.70 1.05 8.91
CA VAL A 96 0.02 0.03 9.72
C VAL A 96 0.19 0.29 11.21
N GLU A 97 1.37 0.74 11.63
CA GLU A 97 1.67 1.04 13.02
C GLU A 97 2.36 2.40 13.13
N ALA A 98 2.06 3.16 14.19
CA ALA A 98 2.66 4.46 14.45
C ALA A 98 4.12 4.35 14.95
N SER A 99 4.98 3.73 14.15
CA SER A 99 6.41 3.62 14.37
C SER A 99 7.17 3.90 13.07
N ALA A 100 8.47 4.18 13.15
CA ALA A 100 9.33 4.44 11.98
C ALA A 100 10.28 3.27 11.70
N ASN A 101 9.76 2.03 11.77
CA ASN A 101 10.46 0.83 11.31
C ASN A 101 9.86 0.32 9.99
N GLU A 102 10.54 -0.62 9.34
CA GLU A 102 10.05 -1.24 8.10
C GLU A 102 8.68 -1.90 8.27
N ALA A 103 8.45 -2.57 9.41
CA ALA A 103 7.20 -3.29 9.68
C ALA A 103 5.97 -2.36 9.74
N SER A 104 6.17 -1.07 10.01
CA SER A 104 5.11 -0.07 10.01
C SER A 104 4.54 0.25 8.63
N PHE A 105 5.24 -0.05 7.55
CA PHE A 105 4.83 0.36 6.20
C PHE A 105 4.50 -0.82 5.32
N LYS A 106 3.39 -0.69 4.58
CA LYS A 106 3.02 -1.60 3.50
C LYS A 106 2.83 -0.80 2.23
N ILE A 107 3.30 -1.33 1.11
CA ILE A 107 3.03 -0.75 -0.20
C ILE A 107 1.77 -1.38 -0.75
N CYS A 108 0.81 -0.54 -1.12
CA CYS A 108 -0.46 -0.97 -1.68
C CYS A 108 -0.95 0.00 -2.73
N ALA A 109 -2.00 -0.39 -3.45
CA ALA A 109 -2.66 0.44 -4.43
C ALA A 109 -3.45 1.54 -3.73
N TRP A 110 -3.56 2.71 -4.35
CA TRP A 110 -4.36 3.83 -3.81
C TRP A 110 -5.77 3.36 -3.47
N ARG A 111 -6.45 2.65 -4.37
CA ARG A 111 -7.83 2.19 -4.13
C ARG A 111 -7.93 1.27 -2.92
N THR A 112 -6.95 0.39 -2.72
CA THR A 112 -6.89 -0.49 -1.55
C THR A 112 -6.72 0.32 -0.28
N ASN A 113 -5.79 1.29 -0.28
CA ASN A 113 -5.55 2.16 0.87
C ASN A 113 -6.76 3.04 1.22
N ASP A 114 -7.45 3.56 0.21
CA ASP A 114 -8.66 4.39 0.36
C ASP A 114 -9.83 3.57 0.93
N ALA A 115 -9.96 2.31 0.51
CA ALA A 115 -10.96 1.38 1.04
C ALA A 115 -10.64 0.91 2.46
N LYS A 116 -9.37 0.61 2.76
CA LYS A 116 -8.92 0.22 4.11
C LYS A 116 -9.04 1.40 5.09
N ASN A 117 -8.64 2.59 4.66
CA ASN A 117 -8.66 3.81 5.48
C ASN A 117 -7.98 3.56 6.84
N ASP A 118 -8.55 4.05 7.93
CA ASP A 118 -8.04 3.90 9.30
C ASP A 118 -8.33 2.52 9.93
N LEU A 119 -8.89 1.55 9.19
CA LEU A 119 -9.10 0.19 9.71
C LEU A 119 -7.76 -0.53 9.96
N SER A 120 -7.73 -1.36 11.00
CA SER A 120 -6.67 -2.36 11.15
C SER A 120 -6.75 -3.39 10.01
N VAL A 121 -5.69 -4.17 9.82
CA VAL A 121 -5.71 -5.25 8.80
C VAL A 121 -6.78 -6.28 9.13
N GLU A 122 -6.94 -6.63 10.41
CA GLU A 122 -7.95 -7.58 10.88
C GLU A 122 -9.38 -7.07 10.65
N ASP A 123 -9.64 -5.80 10.97
CA ASP A 123 -10.95 -5.18 10.75
C ASP A 123 -11.27 -5.06 9.25
N PHE A 124 -10.28 -4.73 8.42
CA PHE A 124 -10.45 -4.65 6.98
C PHE A 124 -10.80 -6.01 6.36
N LEU A 125 -10.09 -7.08 6.75
CA LEU A 125 -10.40 -8.44 6.30
C LEU A 125 -11.79 -8.89 6.78
N SER A 126 -12.15 -8.57 8.03
CA SER A 126 -13.46 -8.87 8.59
C SER A 126 -14.57 -8.16 7.81
N LEU A 127 -14.38 -6.88 7.47
CA LEU A 127 -15.31 -6.13 6.63
C LEU A 127 -15.44 -6.75 5.23
N CYS A 128 -14.32 -7.11 4.59
CA CYS A 128 -14.35 -7.79 3.29
C CYS A 128 -15.12 -9.13 3.36
N ALA A 129 -14.93 -9.92 4.42
CA ALA A 129 -15.65 -11.18 4.61
C ALA A 129 -17.16 -10.97 4.77
N LEU A 130 -17.59 -9.94 5.51
CA LEU A 130 -19.01 -9.57 5.63
C LEU A 130 -19.62 -9.17 4.29
N VAL A 131 -18.92 -8.35 3.50
CA VAL A 131 -19.37 -7.92 2.16
C VAL A 131 -19.54 -9.12 1.22
N LEU A 132 -18.54 -10.01 1.19
CA LEU A 132 -18.59 -11.22 0.35
C LEU A 132 -19.72 -12.16 0.77
N SER A 133 -19.86 -12.39 2.08
CA SER A 133 -20.91 -13.26 2.62
C SER A 133 -22.30 -12.70 2.32
N HIS A 134 -22.51 -11.39 2.47
CA HIS A 134 -23.77 -10.74 2.12
C HIS A 134 -24.10 -10.84 0.63
N ALA A 135 -23.07 -10.81 -0.23
CA ALA A 135 -23.22 -11.01 -1.68
C ALA A 135 -23.41 -12.49 -2.08
N GLY A 136 -23.47 -13.42 -1.13
CA GLY A 136 -23.72 -14.84 -1.38
C GLY A 136 -22.46 -15.67 -1.65
N TYR A 137 -21.27 -15.11 -1.48
CA TYR A 137 -20.01 -15.86 -1.57
C TYR A 137 -19.71 -16.58 -0.25
N ARG A 138 -19.04 -17.74 -0.34
CA ARG A 138 -18.41 -18.37 0.83
C ARG A 138 -16.99 -17.87 0.98
N VAL A 139 -16.61 -17.51 2.20
CA VAL A 139 -15.26 -17.13 2.57
C VAL A 139 -14.74 -18.17 3.56
N GLU A 140 -13.63 -18.82 3.21
CA GLU A 140 -12.97 -19.82 4.06
C GLU A 140 -11.56 -19.30 4.37
N SER A 141 -11.24 -19.14 5.65
CA SER A 141 -9.87 -18.81 6.08
C SER A 141 -8.97 -20.03 5.88
N PRO A 142 -7.72 -19.86 5.41
CA PRO A 142 -6.76 -20.95 5.30
C PRO A 142 -6.54 -21.71 6.61
N GLU A 143 -6.73 -21.06 7.77
CA GLU A 143 -6.59 -21.71 9.09
C GLU A 143 -7.71 -22.71 9.40
N ALA A 144 -8.85 -22.63 8.70
CA ALA A 144 -9.94 -23.60 8.82
C ALA A 144 -9.67 -24.89 8.01
N THR A 145 -8.74 -24.84 7.06
CA THR A 145 -8.35 -25.99 6.22
C THR A 145 -7.15 -26.69 6.85
N GLY A 146 -7.39 -27.37 7.97
CA GLY A 146 -6.38 -28.18 8.65
C GLY A 146 -5.57 -29.03 7.66
N THR A 147 -4.25 -28.92 7.79
CA THR A 147 -3.20 -29.58 7.00
C THR A 147 -3.54 -31.03 6.62
N LEU A 148 -4.06 -31.25 5.40
CA LEU A 148 -4.05 -32.57 4.78
C LEU A 148 -2.66 -32.79 4.15
N LYS A 149 -1.77 -33.42 4.91
CA LYS A 149 -0.55 -34.02 4.38
C LYS A 149 -0.94 -35.00 3.27
N VAL A 150 -0.50 -34.71 2.05
CA VAL A 150 -0.46 -35.68 0.95
C VAL A 150 0.36 -36.88 1.43
N ARG A 151 -0.31 -38.01 1.69
CA ARG A 151 0.38 -39.31 1.79
C ARG A 151 0.48 -39.84 0.36
N CYS A 152 1.68 -39.85 -0.18
CA CYS A 152 1.99 -40.70 -1.33
C CYS A 152 2.15 -42.13 -0.82
N SER A 153 1.38 -43.05 -1.40
CA SER A 153 1.63 -44.49 -1.41
C SER A 153 2.03 -44.88 -2.82
#